data_AF-A8H900-F1
#
_entry.id   AF-A8H900-F1
#
_cell.length_a   1.000
_cell.length_b   1.000
_cell.length_c   1.000
_cell.angle_alpha   90.00
_cell.angle_beta   90.00
_cell.angle_gamma   90.00
#
_symmetry.space_group_name_H-M   'P 1'
#
loop_
_entity.id
_entity.type
_entity.pdbx_description
1 polymer ?
#
loop_
_entity_poly.entity_id
_entity_poly.type
_entity_poly.pdbx_seq_one_letter_code
_entity_poly.pdbx_strand_id
1 'polypeptide(L)'
;MQKLTPIIFVIVLFSGLAAAIFSINHSETTSQPESWSAFIYKNGYNSGRYDKKDDFDNYPSCKAYAEQESNKLDGAPWECGLNCGFDSMRQGFHCETMTNE
;
A
#
# COMPACT_ATOMS: atom_id res chain seq x y z
N MET A 1 -15.85 25.04 43.92
CA MET A 1 -15.26 23.91 43.16
C MET A 1 -16.24 23.26 42.17
N GLN A 2 -17.57 23.27 42.38
CA GLN A 2 -18.55 22.61 41.49
C GLN A 2 -18.57 23.08 40.02
N LYS A 3 -18.18 24.32 39.71
CA LYS A 3 -18.20 24.85 38.33
C LYS A 3 -17.00 24.41 37.46
N LEU A 4 -15.92 23.93 38.09
CA LEU A 4 -14.69 23.51 37.39
C LEU A 4 -14.69 22.01 37.08
N THR A 5 -15.43 21.20 37.84
CA THR A 5 -15.60 19.75 37.60
C THR A 5 -15.99 19.40 36.16
N PRO A 6 -17.01 20.04 35.54
CA PRO A 6 -17.36 19.71 34.16
C PRO A 6 -16.26 20.11 33.16
N ILE A 7 -15.53 21.20 33.42
CA ILE A 7 -14.44 21.66 32.56
C ILE A 7 -13.28 20.66 32.60
N ILE A 8 -12.89 20.20 33.80
CA ILE A 8 -11.84 19.19 33.98
C ILE A 8 -12.25 17.87 33.29
N PHE A 9 -13.51 17.47 33.42
CA PHE A 9 -14.01 16.26 32.75
C PHE A 9 -13.89 16.35 31.23
N VAL A 10 -14.26 17.48 30.64
CA VAL A 10 -14.14 17.71 29.19
C VAL A 10 -12.69 17.67 28.75
N ILE A 11 -11.77 18.30 29.48
CA ILE A 11 -10.34 18.28 29.17
C ILE A 11 -9.80 16.84 29.17
N VAL A 12 -10.10 16.06 30.21
CA VAL A 12 -9.67 14.65 30.31
C VAL A 12 -10.20 13.83 29.13
N LEU A 13 -11.46 14.08 28.73
CA LEU A 13 -12.10 13.37 27.62
C LEU A 13 -11.39 13.67 26.29
N PHE A 14 -11.10 14.95 26.01
CA PHE A 14 -10.37 15.33 24.80
C PHE A 14 -8.90 14.86 24.81
N SER A 15 -8.23 14.88 25.97
CA SER A 15 -6.87 14.33 26.09
C SER A 15 -6.85 12.82 25.85
N GLY A 16 -7.83 12.09 26.37
CA GLY A 16 -7.98 10.66 26.10
C GLY A 16 -8.23 10.36 24.62
N LEU A 17 -9.09 11.15 23.97
CA LEU A 17 -9.35 11.03 22.54
C LEU A 17 -8.08 11.28 21.71
N ALA A 18 -7.34 12.34 22.03
CA ALA A 18 -6.08 12.66 21.35
C ALA A 18 -5.03 11.55 21.53
N ALA A 19 -4.91 10.99 22.74
CA ALA A 19 -4.01 9.88 23.03
C ALA A 19 -4.39 8.61 22.26
N ALA A 20 -5.69 8.30 22.16
CA ALA A 20 -6.17 7.15 21.39
C ALA A 20 -5.85 7.31 19.90
N ILE A 21 -6.12 8.49 19.32
CA ILE A 21 -5.80 8.78 17.92
C ILE A 21 -4.29 8.66 17.67
N PHE A 22 -3.47 9.25 18.56
CA PHE A 22 -2.02 9.15 18.47
C PHE A 22 -1.53 7.69 18.52
N SER A 23 -2.08 6.89 19.44
CA SER A 23 -1.71 5.48 19.59
C SER A 23 -2.07 4.65 18.37
N ILE A 24 -3.23 4.90 17.74
CA ILE A 24 -3.64 4.21 16.51
C ILE A 24 -2.69 4.57 15.37
N ASN A 25 -2.46 5.87 15.14
CA ASN A 25 -1.59 6.34 14.06
C ASN A 25 -0.13 5.85 14.22
N HIS A 26 0.37 5.79 15.46
CA HIS A 26 1.71 5.23 15.71
C HIS A 26 1.77 3.72 15.49
N SER A 27 0.67 3.00 15.76
CA SER A 27 0.60 1.55 15.55
C SER A 27 0.51 1.17 14.07
N GLU A 28 0.11 2.10 13.19
CA GLU A 28 0.15 1.91 11.73
C GLU A 28 1.55 2.15 11.15
N THR A 29 2.51 2.62 11.95
CA THR A 29 3.93 2.66 11.58
C THR A 29 4.58 1.29 11.83
N THR A 30 3.94 0.20 11.42
CA THR A 30 4.62 -1.09 11.36
C THR A 30 5.56 -1.06 10.17
N SER A 31 6.85 -1.15 10.46
CA SER A 31 7.93 -1.41 9.51
C SER A 31 7.77 -2.82 8.91
N GLN A 32 6.64 -3.08 8.23
CA GLN A 32 6.56 -4.23 7.36
C GLN A 32 7.68 -4.06 6.33
N PRO A 33 8.51 -5.10 6.11
CA PRO A 33 9.51 -5.02 5.05
C PRO A 33 8.80 -4.68 3.76
N GLU A 34 9.28 -3.63 3.09
CA GLU A 34 8.76 -3.19 1.80
C GLU A 34 8.72 -4.40 0.85
N SER A 35 7.53 -4.78 0.42
CA SER A 35 7.34 -5.90 -0.51
C SER A 35 6.92 -5.35 -1.85
N TRP A 36 7.71 -5.65 -2.87
CA TRP A 36 7.45 -5.27 -4.24
C TRP A 36 6.72 -6.38 -4.98
N SER A 37 5.80 -6.01 -5.87
CA SER A 37 5.02 -6.93 -6.70
C SER A 37 5.11 -6.50 -8.16
N ALA A 38 5.43 -7.42 -9.06
CA ALA A 38 5.47 -7.18 -10.50
C ALA A 38 4.10 -7.48 -11.13
N PHE A 39 3.63 -6.60 -12.00
CA PHE A 39 2.39 -6.71 -12.76
C PHE A 39 2.70 -6.69 -14.25
N ILE A 40 2.35 -7.76 -14.98
CA ILE A 40 2.60 -7.90 -16.43
C ILE A 40 1.28 -7.91 -17.19
N TYR A 41 1.03 -6.87 -17.98
CA TYR A 41 -0.23 -6.65 -18.67
C TYR A 41 -0.22 -7.28 -20.07
N LYS A 42 -0.45 -8.59 -20.15
CA LYS A 42 -0.43 -9.36 -21.41
C LYS A 42 -1.29 -8.79 -22.54
N ASN A 43 -2.38 -8.10 -22.20
CA ASN A 43 -3.33 -7.51 -23.15
C ASN A 43 -3.35 -5.97 -23.06
N GLY A 44 -2.28 -5.36 -22.53
CA GLY A 44 -2.18 -3.92 -22.26
C GLY A 44 -2.89 -3.48 -20.97
N TYR A 45 -2.59 -2.25 -20.51
CA TYR A 45 -3.08 -1.70 -19.24
C TYR A 45 -4.62 -1.72 -19.10
N ASN A 46 -5.33 -1.54 -20.21
CA ASN A 46 -6.80 -1.45 -20.23
C ASN A 46 -7.52 -2.79 -20.04
N SER A 47 -6.79 -3.90 -20.03
CA SER A 47 -7.40 -5.24 -20.03
C SER A 47 -7.85 -5.73 -18.66
N GLY A 48 -7.51 -5.01 -17.58
CA GLY A 48 -7.80 -5.41 -16.19
C GLY A 48 -7.19 -6.76 -15.78
N ARG A 49 -6.44 -7.41 -16.68
CA ARG A 49 -5.83 -8.73 -16.51
C ARG A 49 -4.32 -8.56 -16.59
N TYR A 50 -3.67 -8.97 -15.52
CA TYR A 50 -2.22 -8.99 -15.41
C TYR A 50 -1.79 -10.31 -14.77
N ASP A 51 -0.59 -10.74 -15.14
CA ASP A 51 0.13 -11.71 -14.32
C ASP A 51 0.80 -10.95 -13.19
N LYS A 52 0.62 -11.43 -11.96
CA LYS A 52 1.22 -10.85 -10.76
C LYS A 52 2.27 -11.80 -10.19
N LYS A 53 3.42 -11.27 -9.81
CA LYS A 53 4.39 -11.97 -8.99
C LYS A 53 4.77 -11.10 -7.80
N ASP A 54 4.76 -11.71 -6.62
CA ASP A 54 4.93 -11.01 -5.35
C ASP A 54 6.30 -11.30 -4.73
N ASP A 55 6.51 -10.68 -3.56
CA ASP A 55 7.63 -10.94 -2.64
C ASP A 55 9.01 -10.60 -3.21
N PHE A 56 9.10 -9.48 -3.92
CA PHE A 56 10.39 -8.90 -4.27
C PHE A 56 10.89 -7.99 -3.15
N ASP A 57 12.13 -8.21 -2.71
CA ASP A 57 12.75 -7.44 -1.62
C ASP A 57 13.07 -5.98 -2.00
N ASN A 58 13.09 -5.66 -3.30
CA ASN A 58 13.45 -4.32 -3.78
C ASN A 58 12.98 -4.08 -5.23
N TYR A 59 12.84 -2.80 -5.58
CA TYR A 59 12.45 -2.36 -6.92
C TYR A 59 13.35 -2.91 -8.05
N PRO A 60 14.69 -2.86 -7.98
CA PRO A 60 15.55 -3.38 -9.04
C PRO A 60 15.29 -4.86 -9.39
N SER A 61 15.05 -5.69 -8.37
CA SER A 61 14.75 -7.11 -8.58
C SER A 61 13.37 -7.33 -9.22
N CYS A 62 12.36 -6.56 -8.79
CA CYS A 62 11.05 -6.53 -9.43
C CYS A 62 11.13 -6.09 -10.89
N LYS A 63 11.83 -4.96 -11.16
CA LYS A 63 12.02 -4.42 -12.51
C LYS A 63 12.71 -5.41 -13.43
N ALA A 64 13.81 -6.02 -12.99
CA ALA A 64 14.53 -7.00 -13.80
C ALA A 64 13.65 -8.20 -14.19
N TYR A 65 12.83 -8.70 -13.26
CA TYR A 65 11.85 -9.73 -13.57
C TYR A 65 10.76 -9.23 -14.54
N ALA A 66 10.23 -8.03 -14.30
CA ALA A 66 9.15 -7.46 -15.09
C ALA A 66 9.58 -7.17 -16.53
N GLU A 67 10.77 -6.61 -16.74
CA GLU A 67 11.38 -6.43 -18.06
C GLU A 67 11.64 -7.77 -18.75
N GLN A 68 12.11 -8.79 -18.02
CA GLN A 68 12.32 -10.12 -18.58
C GLN A 68 11.00 -10.74 -19.08
N GLU A 69 9.93 -10.68 -18.29
CA GLU A 69 8.62 -11.19 -18.69
C GLU A 69 7.97 -10.37 -19.80
N SER A 70 8.09 -9.04 -19.73
CA SER A 70 7.65 -8.12 -20.79
C SER A 70 8.28 -8.49 -22.13
N ASN A 71 9.59 -8.72 -22.15
CA ASN A 71 10.32 -9.11 -23.37
C ASN A 71 9.88 -10.47 -23.92
N LYS A 72 9.46 -11.42 -23.08
CA LYS A 72 8.89 -12.71 -23.53
C LYS A 72 7.52 -12.55 -24.18
N LEU A 73 6.84 -11.44 -23.93
CA LEU A 73 5.48 -11.13 -24.37
C LEU A 73 5.47 -9.95 -25.35
N ASP A 74 6.49 -9.87 -26.21
CA ASP A 74 6.62 -8.84 -27.25
C ASP A 74 6.58 -7.39 -26.72
N GLY A 75 7.17 -7.16 -25.55
CA GLY A 75 7.22 -5.84 -24.92
C GLY A 75 5.91 -5.46 -24.22
N ALA A 76 5.20 -6.45 -23.65
CA ALA A 76 3.98 -6.20 -22.90
C ALA A 76 4.22 -5.16 -21.78
N PRO A 77 3.28 -4.22 -21.54
CA PRO A 77 3.45 -3.24 -20.48
C PRO A 77 3.58 -3.92 -19.12
N TRP A 78 4.33 -3.29 -18.23
CA TRP A 78 4.59 -3.79 -16.89
C TRP A 78 4.73 -2.65 -15.90
N GLU A 79 4.43 -2.94 -14.65
CA GLU A 79 4.63 -2.04 -13.51
C GLU A 79 5.08 -2.85 -12.29
N CYS A 80 5.84 -2.21 -11.42
CA CYS A 80 6.20 -2.72 -10.10
C CYS A 80 5.49 -1.89 -9.05
N GLY A 81 4.74 -2.56 -8.20
CA GLY A 81 3.99 -1.95 -7.10
C GLY A 81 4.63 -2.20 -5.75
N LEU A 82 4.62 -1.19 -4.88
CA LEU A 82 5.06 -1.29 -3.50
C LEU A 82 3.88 -1.59 -2.58
N ASN A 83 4.04 -2.57 -1.68
CA ASN A 83 3.09 -2.92 -0.62
C ASN A 83 1.66 -3.15 -1.15
N CYS A 84 1.54 -4.00 -2.17
CA CYS A 84 0.29 -4.25 -2.86
C CYS A 84 -0.67 -5.15 -2.06
N GLY A 85 -1.87 -4.64 -1.75
CA GLY A 85 -2.97 -5.39 -1.13
C GLY A 85 -4.14 -5.58 -2.08
N PHE A 86 -4.89 -6.68 -1.95
CA PHE A 86 -6.12 -6.89 -2.72
C PHE A 86 -7.26 -6.02 -2.15
N ASP A 87 -7.78 -5.10 -2.96
CA ASP A 87 -8.94 -4.27 -2.65
C ASP A 87 -10.19 -4.89 -3.27
N SER A 88 -11.03 -5.49 -2.43
CA SER A 88 -12.27 -6.14 -2.84
C SER A 88 -13.32 -5.18 -3.38
N MET A 89 -13.30 -3.90 -2.97
CA MET A 89 -14.22 -2.88 -3.50
C MET A 89 -13.86 -2.49 -4.93
N ARG A 90 -12.55 -2.47 -5.24
CA ARG A 90 -12.04 -2.16 -6.59
C ARG A 90 -11.87 -3.39 -7.49
N GLN A 91 -12.09 -4.60 -6.95
CA GLN A 91 -11.87 -5.87 -7.64
C GLN A 91 -10.46 -6.01 -8.22
N GLY A 92 -9.44 -5.54 -7.49
CA GLY A 92 -8.05 -5.55 -7.97
C GLY A 92 -7.04 -5.25 -6.87
N PHE A 93 -5.75 -5.36 -7.20
CA PHE A 93 -4.68 -4.97 -6.29
C PHE A 93 -4.51 -3.45 -6.28
N HIS A 94 -4.36 -2.91 -5.07
CA HIS A 94 -3.99 -1.52 -4.83
C HIS A 94 -2.63 -1.50 -4.14
N CYS A 95 -1.71 -0.69 -4.66
CA CYS A 95 -0.36 -0.55 -4.15
C CYS A 95 -0.15 0.90 -3.69
N GLU A 96 0.72 1.10 -2.72
CA GLU A 96 1.08 2.43 -2.23
C GLU A 96 1.79 3.26 -3.32
N THR A 97 2.60 2.59 -4.13
CA THR A 97 3.27 3.16 -5.30
C THR A 97 3.20 2.16 -6.44
N MET A 98 3.09 2.66 -7.67
CA MET A 98 3.22 1.89 -8.91
C MET A 98 4.20 2.64 -9.82
N THR A 99 5.24 1.97 -10.31
CA THR A 99 6.23 2.58 -11.19
C THR A 99 6.80 1.59 -12.20
N ASN A 100 7.20 2.10 -13.36
CA ASN A 100 7.88 1.36 -14.43
C ASN A 100 9.14 2.08 -14.93
N GLU A 101 9.69 3.00 -14.12
CA GLU A 101 10.89 3.79 -14.45
C GLU A 101 12.18 2.98 -14.49
#